data_AF-A0A1E3KV07-F1
#
_entry.id   AF-A0A1E3KV07-F1
#
_cell.length_a   1.000
_cell.length_b   1.000
_cell.length_c   1.000
_cell.angle_alpha   90.00
_cell.angle_beta   90.00
_cell.angle_gamma   90.00
#
_symmetry.space_group_name_H-M   'P 1'
#
loop_
_entity.id
_entity.type
_entity.pdbx_description
1 polymer ?
#
loop_
_entity_poly.entity_id
_entity_poly.type
_entity_poly.pdbx_seq_one_letter_code
_entity_poly.pdbx_strand_id
1 'polypeptide(L)'
;MAGQEQQVRVSIPVSALKRAGIDRDDQLQLKVRNDALVLEKIKPRQPQWQQYLIIWPLLVAILSGLASYGYWWFQKVRPVPLTGAQSIGSLTIVAGVVTGAVLFVGFFLKTRNDPENRFSRHIYWRNFPVITIAFIMILAFALVGAFWVLELLFPDVIFDRFTSMLLLVLFTYFADAFMISAALTINARSLSTILTVVIVSGCVISMAANGQRRWWQHNLSFLGTHAAENAWQFNLTLIFSALLMVVLIDYLFVSLSRIYPRTWRTSTLRILLTLTAVDFGAVGIFPNNLTFHWLHDLVAGGLVTLLVLLIVGVRWLLPAVTKDFLWLSYGVGVVLLLLNFGFRWFGYPSLTAFEIQAFAISFGWLLMLFSRLQALVNEDPEFLTIKLEQESTAGQ
;
A
#
# COMPACT_ATOMS: atom_id res chain seq x y z
N MET A 1 4.94 33.35 23.50
CA MET A 1 5.78 32.89 24.61
C MET A 1 5.67 31.38 24.64
N ALA A 2 6.68 30.66 24.12
CA ALA A 2 6.75 29.21 24.25
C ALA A 2 7.00 28.90 25.73
N GLY A 3 6.06 28.22 26.39
CA GLY A 3 6.23 27.79 27.77
C GLY A 3 7.45 26.90 27.86
N GLN A 4 8.40 27.24 28.74
CA GLN A 4 9.51 26.34 29.07
C GLN A 4 8.91 25.03 29.57
N GLU A 5 9.17 23.94 28.85
CA GLU A 5 8.84 22.59 29.34
C GLU A 5 9.53 22.39 30.69
N GLN A 6 8.75 22.03 31.72
CA GLN A 6 9.30 21.66 33.02
C GLN A 6 10.16 20.41 32.86
N GLN A 7 11.47 20.56 32.99
CA GLN A 7 12.42 19.45 32.93
C GLN A 7 12.44 18.71 34.28
N VAL A 8 12.11 17.42 34.26
CA VAL A 8 12.20 16.54 35.44
C VAL A 8 13.53 15.78 35.39
N ARG A 9 14.38 15.94 36.41
CA ARG A 9 15.66 15.20 36.54
C ARG A 9 15.44 13.89 37.30
N VAL A 10 15.89 12.77 36.72
CA VAL A 10 15.83 11.43 37.34
C VAL A 10 17.25 10.95 37.61
N SER A 11 17.59 10.74 38.88
CA SER A 11 18.92 10.24 39.28
C SER A 11 18.98 8.72 39.17
N ILE A 12 19.86 8.21 38.30
CA ILE A 12 20.05 6.77 38.08
C ILE A 12 21.39 6.33 38.70
N PRO A 13 21.43 5.25 39.50
CA PRO A 13 22.68 4.74 40.05
C PRO A 13 23.68 4.32 38.95
N VAL A 14 24.95 4.71 39.10
CA VAL A 14 26.04 4.37 38.16
C VAL A 14 26.20 2.85 37.97
N SER A 15 25.88 2.06 38.99
CA SER A 15 25.87 0.59 38.92
C SER A 15 24.79 0.03 37.98
N ALA A 16 23.64 0.71 37.86
CA ALA A 16 22.57 0.33 36.94
C ALA A 16 22.95 0.67 35.49
N LEU A 17 23.57 1.83 35.26
CA LEU A 17 24.10 2.22 33.94
C LEU A 17 25.17 1.25 33.44
N LYS A 18 26.10 0.85 34.32
CA LYS A 18 27.13 -0.16 33.98
C LYS A 18 26.54 -1.54 33.67
N ARG A 19 25.50 -1.98 34.41
CA ARG A 19 24.79 -3.24 34.11
C ARG A 19 24.03 -3.18 32.78
N ALA A 20 23.57 -2.00 32.39
CA ALA A 20 22.91 -1.77 31.12
C ALA A 20 23.88 -1.57 29.93
N GLY A 21 25.20 -1.49 30.18
CA GLY A 21 26.21 -1.28 29.13
C GLY A 21 26.12 0.10 28.45
N ILE A 22 25.68 1.11 29.19
CA ILE A 22 25.53 2.50 28.73
C ILE A 22 26.70 3.33 29.24
N ASP A 23 27.45 3.95 28.32
CA ASP A 23 28.57 4.85 28.60
C ASP A 23 28.16 6.32 28.51
N ARG A 24 29.01 7.22 29.02
CA ARG A 24 28.71 8.66 29.21
C ARG A 24 28.43 9.42 27.92
N ASP A 25 29.09 9.02 26.83
CA ASP A 25 28.98 9.67 25.52
C ASP A 25 27.88 9.06 24.65
N ASP A 26 27.17 8.05 25.17
CA ASP A 26 26.08 7.42 24.43
C ASP A 26 24.86 8.33 24.41
N GLN A 27 24.34 8.58 23.21
CA GLN A 27 23.04 9.21 23.09
C GLN A 27 21.96 8.21 23.51
N LEU A 28 21.05 8.66 24.37
CA LEU A 28 19.97 7.85 24.94
C LEU A 28 18.62 8.32 24.41
N GLN A 29 17.73 7.35 24.23
CA GLN A 29 16.36 7.58 23.83
C GLN A 29 15.42 7.11 24.96
N LEU A 30 14.51 7.99 25.36
CA LEU A 30 13.45 7.64 26.30
C LEU A 30 12.26 7.07 25.54
N LYS A 31 11.73 5.95 26.02
CA LYS A 31 10.54 5.30 25.46
C LYS A 31 9.53 5.07 26.57
N VAL A 32 8.33 5.62 26.41
CA VAL A 32 7.19 5.34 27.29
C VAL A 32 6.54 4.05 26.83
N ARG A 33 6.46 3.04 27.70
CA ARG A 33 5.84 1.74 27.39
C ARG A 33 5.14 1.16 28.62
N ASN A 34 3.83 0.90 28.51
CA ASN A 34 3.03 0.23 29.54
C ASN A 34 3.25 0.84 30.95
N ASP A 35 3.03 2.14 31.09
CA ASP A 35 3.25 2.91 32.33
C ASP A 35 4.70 2.90 32.88
N ALA A 36 5.68 2.44 32.08
CA ALA A 36 7.09 2.47 32.43
C ALA A 36 7.90 3.37 31.47
N LEU A 37 8.92 4.04 32.03
CA LEU A 37 9.92 4.78 31.29
C LEU A 37 11.13 3.87 31.04
N VAL A 38 11.41 3.57 29.77
CA VAL A 38 12.55 2.73 29.36
C VAL A 38 13.59 3.61 28.68
N LEU A 39 14.81 3.64 29.22
CA LEU A 39 15.96 4.26 28.57
C LEU A 39 16.72 3.19 27.75
N GLU A 40 16.91 3.46 26.46
CA GLU A 40 17.67 2.59 25.56
C GLU A 40 18.79 3.40 24.88
N LYS A 41 19.96 2.76 24.69
CA LYS A 41 21.07 3.31 23.89
C LYS A 41 20.62 3.49 22.45
N ILE A 42 20.82 4.68 21.88
CA ILE A 42 20.61 4.90 20.45
C ILE A 42 21.62 4.04 19.70
N LYS A 43 21.18 2.87 19.24
CA LYS A 43 21.97 2.07 18.32
C LYS A 43 21.98 2.82 16.99
N PRO A 44 23.15 3.16 16.41
CA PRO A 44 23.19 3.68 15.06
C PRO A 44 22.49 2.66 14.16
N ARG A 45 21.45 3.13 13.46
CA ARG A 45 20.65 2.33 12.53
C ARG A 45 21.62 1.67 11.56
N GLN A 46 21.87 0.38 11.71
CA GLN A 46 23.02 -0.26 11.06
C GLN A 46 22.96 -0.10 9.53
N PRO A 47 24.11 0.12 8.85
CA PRO A 47 24.21 0.26 7.39
C PRO A 47 23.87 -1.01 6.60
N GLN A 48 23.54 -2.13 7.26
CA GLN A 48 23.20 -3.40 6.62
C GLN A 48 22.00 -3.27 5.66
N TRP A 49 21.05 -2.38 5.95
CA TRP A 49 19.87 -2.15 5.09
C TRP A 49 20.23 -1.63 3.70
N GLN A 50 21.21 -0.73 3.59
CA GLN A 50 21.69 -0.22 2.30
C GLN A 50 22.44 -1.29 1.50
N GLN A 51 23.23 -2.14 2.18
CA GLN A 51 23.95 -3.23 1.51
C GLN A 51 22.99 -4.27 0.91
N TYR A 52 21.89 -4.58 1.60
CA TYR A 52 20.88 -5.49 1.08
C TYR A 52 20.17 -4.98 -0.17
N LEU A 53 19.94 -3.66 -0.27
CA LEU A 53 19.29 -3.03 -1.41
C LEU A 53 20.18 -2.91 -2.66
N ILE A 54 21.48 -3.13 -2.51
CA ILE A 54 22.43 -3.04 -3.62
C ILE A 54 22.86 -4.43 -4.08
N ILE A 55 23.33 -5.28 -3.17
CA ILE A 55 24.02 -6.52 -3.54
C ILE A 55 23.04 -7.58 -4.08
N TRP A 56 21.94 -7.83 -3.36
CA TRP A 56 21.01 -8.91 -3.72
C TRP A 56 20.24 -8.64 -5.02
N PRO A 57 19.64 -7.44 -5.22
CA PRO A 57 19.00 -7.12 -6.49
C PRO A 57 19.96 -7.20 -7.67
N LEU A 58 21.19 -6.71 -7.50
CA LEU A 58 22.17 -6.69 -8.58
C LEU A 58 22.60 -8.10 -8.97
N LEU A 59 22.88 -8.95 -7.97
CA LEU A 59 23.26 -10.34 -8.21
C LEU A 59 22.15 -11.09 -8.95
N VAL A 60 20.91 -10.98 -8.48
CA VAL A 60 19.77 -11.66 -9.09
C VAL A 60 19.48 -11.12 -10.49
N ALA A 61 19.55 -9.81 -10.69
CA ALA A 61 19.39 -9.19 -12.00
C ALA A 61 20.46 -9.65 -13.00
N ILE A 62 21.74 -9.76 -12.59
CA ILE A 62 22.82 -10.26 -13.45
C ILE A 62 22.55 -11.72 -13.85
N LEU A 63 22.13 -12.57 -12.91
CA LEU A 63 21.78 -13.96 -13.21
C LEU A 63 20.61 -14.05 -14.19
N SER A 64 19.56 -13.24 -14.00
CA SER A 64 18.42 -13.14 -14.92
C SER A 64 18.84 -12.64 -16.31
N GLY A 65 19.78 -11.69 -16.37
CA GLY A 65 20.39 -11.19 -17.60
C GLY A 65 21.13 -12.29 -18.36
N LEU A 66 21.99 -13.05 -17.67
CA LEU A 66 22.74 -14.16 -18.27
C LEU A 66 21.81 -15.28 -18.77
N ALA A 67 20.78 -15.62 -17.99
CA ALA A 67 19.76 -16.60 -18.41
C ALA A 67 19.00 -16.14 -19.66
N SER A 68 18.61 -14.86 -19.72
CA SER A 68 17.91 -14.27 -20.88
C SER A 68 18.82 -14.20 -22.11
N TYR A 69 20.09 -13.88 -21.93
CA TYR A 69 21.09 -13.91 -23.01
C TYR A 69 21.24 -15.32 -23.59
N GLY A 70 21.33 -16.34 -22.72
CA GLY A 70 21.35 -17.75 -23.12
C GLY A 70 20.07 -18.17 -23.86
N TYR A 71 18.90 -17.71 -23.39
CA TYR A 71 17.61 -17.95 -24.05
C TYR A 71 17.57 -17.35 -25.47
N TRP A 72 17.94 -16.08 -25.66
CA TRP A 72 18.00 -15.47 -26.99
C TRP A 72 19.03 -16.13 -27.89
N TRP A 73 20.15 -16.61 -27.33
CA TRP A 73 21.12 -17.40 -28.07
C TRP A 73 20.52 -18.70 -28.61
N PHE A 74 19.82 -19.46 -27.75
CA PHE A 74 19.21 -20.73 -28.11
C PHE A 74 18.08 -20.57 -29.12
N GLN A 75 17.22 -19.56 -28.92
CA GLN A 75 16.10 -19.25 -29.82
C GLN A 75 16.52 -18.55 -31.12
N LYS A 76 17.82 -18.28 -31.31
CA LYS A 76 18.38 -17.58 -32.48
C LYS A 76 17.76 -16.20 -32.73
N VAL A 77 17.29 -15.52 -31.68
CA VAL A 77 16.74 -14.17 -31.76
C VAL A 77 17.88 -13.18 -31.96
N ARG A 78 17.97 -12.63 -33.18
CA ARG A 78 18.91 -11.55 -33.55
C ARG A 78 18.23 -10.71 -34.64
N PRO A 79 17.94 -9.42 -34.43
CA PRO A 79 18.08 -8.60 -33.21
C PRO A 79 16.93 -8.81 -32.21
N VAL A 80 17.05 -8.27 -30.98
CA VAL A 80 16.03 -8.39 -29.92
C VAL A 80 15.23 -7.09 -29.84
N PRO A 81 13.89 -7.14 -29.95
CA PRO A 81 13.06 -5.94 -29.84
C PRO A 81 12.88 -5.49 -28.37
N LEU A 82 12.59 -4.21 -28.17
CA LEU A 82 12.27 -3.65 -26.86
C LEU A 82 10.94 -4.20 -26.31
N THR A 83 9.92 -4.30 -27.15
CA THR A 83 8.57 -4.80 -26.82
C THR A 83 8.15 -5.96 -27.74
N GLY A 84 7.06 -6.66 -27.39
CA GLY A 84 6.60 -7.87 -28.08
C GLY A 84 6.87 -9.19 -27.33
N ALA A 85 6.54 -10.33 -27.94
CA ALA A 85 6.51 -11.62 -27.26
C ALA A 85 7.90 -12.14 -26.81
N GLN A 86 8.93 -11.97 -27.64
CA GLN A 86 10.31 -12.38 -27.33
C GLN A 86 11.22 -11.13 -27.22
N SER A 87 10.86 -10.23 -26.32
CA SER A 87 11.46 -8.91 -26.19
C SER A 87 12.20 -8.73 -24.86
N ILE A 88 12.91 -7.61 -24.74
CA ILE A 88 13.46 -7.16 -23.46
C ILE A 88 12.32 -6.99 -22.45
N GLY A 89 11.20 -6.38 -22.86
CA GLY A 89 10.05 -6.15 -22.00
C GLY A 89 9.40 -7.41 -21.47
N SER A 90 9.09 -8.38 -22.34
CA SER A 90 8.41 -9.60 -21.92
C SER A 90 9.26 -10.43 -20.95
N LEU A 91 10.56 -10.57 -21.21
CA LEU A 91 11.47 -11.28 -20.30
C LEU A 91 11.73 -10.50 -19.02
N THR A 92 11.79 -9.17 -19.05
CA THR A 92 11.91 -8.35 -17.83
C THR A 92 10.67 -8.49 -16.94
N ILE A 93 9.47 -8.48 -17.52
CA ILE A 93 8.23 -8.68 -16.77
C ILE A 93 8.25 -10.05 -16.08
N VAL A 94 8.54 -11.12 -16.82
CA VAL A 94 8.56 -12.48 -16.26
C VAL A 94 9.67 -12.63 -15.22
N ALA A 95 10.91 -12.28 -15.57
CA ALA A 95 12.05 -12.40 -14.67
C ALA A 95 11.85 -11.55 -13.42
N GLY A 96 11.57 -10.25 -13.57
CA GLY A 96 11.39 -9.32 -12.46
C GLY A 96 10.23 -9.69 -11.53
N VAL A 97 9.11 -10.20 -12.06
CA VAL A 97 8.00 -10.67 -11.21
C VAL A 97 8.40 -11.92 -10.42
N VAL A 98 9.08 -12.89 -11.05
CA VAL A 98 9.50 -14.13 -10.37
C VAL A 98 10.60 -13.86 -9.34
N THR A 99 11.66 -13.15 -9.73
CA THR A 99 12.78 -12.82 -8.84
C THR A 99 12.34 -11.88 -7.73
N GLY A 100 11.56 -10.87 -8.07
CA GLY A 100 10.98 -9.93 -7.12
C GLY A 100 10.09 -10.61 -6.08
N ALA A 101 9.27 -11.59 -6.48
CA ALA A 101 8.47 -12.40 -5.57
C ALA A 101 9.35 -13.18 -4.57
N VAL A 102 10.38 -13.87 -5.07
CA VAL A 102 11.30 -14.65 -4.24
C VAL A 102 12.05 -13.75 -3.24
N LEU A 103 12.57 -12.61 -3.71
CA LEU A 103 13.26 -11.64 -2.87
C LEU A 103 12.32 -11.03 -1.83
N PHE A 104 11.11 -10.64 -2.22
CA PHE A 104 10.12 -10.11 -1.28
C PHE A 104 9.80 -11.11 -0.18
N VAL A 105 9.50 -12.37 -0.53
CA VAL A 105 9.20 -13.43 0.45
C VAL A 105 10.39 -13.68 1.36
N GLY A 106 11.60 -13.83 0.81
CA GLY A 106 12.81 -14.10 1.58
C GLY A 106 13.14 -12.98 2.56
N PHE A 107 13.12 -11.73 2.12
CA PHE A 107 13.39 -10.58 2.99
C PHE A 107 12.27 -10.34 3.98
N PHE A 108 11.00 -10.48 3.61
CA PHE A 108 9.89 -10.33 4.55
C PHE A 108 9.96 -11.36 5.69
N LEU A 109 10.25 -12.63 5.37
CA LEU A 109 10.42 -13.68 6.38
C LEU A 109 11.62 -13.41 7.30
N LYS A 110 12.72 -12.90 6.75
CA LYS A 110 13.90 -12.49 7.53
C LYS A 110 13.57 -11.34 8.48
N THR A 111 12.87 -10.32 7.99
CA THR A 111 12.49 -9.12 8.76
C THR A 111 11.45 -9.43 9.85
N ARG A 112 10.64 -10.47 9.69
CA ARG A 112 9.69 -10.91 10.73
C ARG A 112 10.37 -11.35 12.03
N ASN A 113 11.61 -11.83 11.95
CA ASN A 113 12.40 -12.24 13.10
C ASN A 113 13.22 -11.10 13.72
N ASP A 114 13.14 -9.88 13.17
CA ASP A 114 13.83 -8.70 13.69
C ASP A 114 13.07 -8.11 14.90
N PRO A 115 13.69 -8.04 16.11
CA PRO A 115 13.05 -7.50 17.31
C PRO A 115 12.74 -5.99 17.23
N GLU A 116 13.40 -5.23 16.35
CA GLU A 116 13.19 -3.78 16.17
C GLU A 116 12.00 -3.48 15.23
N ASN A 117 11.66 -4.39 14.31
CA ASN A 117 10.61 -4.15 13.33
C ASN A 117 9.22 -4.53 13.86
N ARG A 118 8.58 -3.59 14.56
CA ARG A 118 7.24 -3.79 15.12
C ARG A 118 6.21 -4.14 14.05
N PHE A 119 6.29 -3.64 12.82
CA PHE A 119 5.21 -3.85 11.87
C PHE A 119 5.10 -5.31 11.38
N SER A 120 6.22 -5.95 11.00
CA SER A 120 6.20 -7.33 10.46
C SER A 120 5.75 -8.37 11.51
N ARG A 121 6.03 -8.14 12.80
CA ARG A 121 5.60 -9.05 13.87
C ARG A 121 4.09 -9.02 14.15
N HIS A 122 3.42 -7.89 13.85
CA HIS A 122 1.99 -7.70 14.11
C HIS A 122 1.08 -8.06 12.94
N ILE A 123 1.65 -8.32 11.75
CA ILE A 123 0.89 -8.94 10.67
C ILE A 123 0.65 -10.41 11.01
N TYR A 124 -0.63 -10.79 11.12
CA TYR A 124 -0.99 -12.21 11.17
C TYR A 124 -0.52 -12.90 9.90
N TRP A 125 0.02 -14.12 10.06
CA TRP A 125 0.56 -14.87 8.94
C TRP A 125 -0.47 -15.12 7.82
N ARG A 126 -1.76 -15.09 8.16
CA ARG A 126 -2.87 -15.17 7.20
C ARG A 126 -2.91 -14.02 6.18
N ASN A 127 -2.43 -12.83 6.53
CA ASN A 127 -2.42 -11.68 5.63
C ASN A 127 -1.20 -11.66 4.70
N PHE A 128 -0.17 -12.47 5.01
CA PHE A 128 1.08 -12.49 4.24
C PHE A 128 0.87 -12.86 2.77
N PRO A 129 0.11 -13.91 2.40
CA PRO A 129 -0.14 -14.23 0.99
C PRO A 129 -0.78 -13.08 0.22
N VAL A 130 -1.73 -12.38 0.84
CA VAL A 130 -2.42 -11.24 0.22
C VAL A 130 -1.46 -10.08 -0.03
N ILE A 131 -0.61 -9.74 0.96
CA ILE A 131 0.39 -8.68 0.82
C ILE A 131 1.43 -9.06 -0.25
N THR A 132 1.90 -10.30 -0.27
CA THR A 132 2.86 -10.76 -1.29
C THR A 132 2.27 -10.66 -2.69
N ILE A 133 1.06 -11.18 -2.89
CA ILE A 133 0.34 -11.07 -4.17
C ILE A 133 0.15 -9.59 -4.55
N ALA A 134 -0.01 -8.69 -3.57
CA ALA A 134 -0.06 -7.25 -3.80
C ALA A 134 1.11 -6.70 -4.55
N PHE A 135 2.29 -6.87 -3.95
CA PHE A 135 3.50 -6.29 -4.47
C PHE A 135 3.89 -6.94 -5.80
N ILE A 136 3.60 -8.24 -5.94
CA ILE A 136 3.75 -8.95 -7.21
C ILE A 136 2.89 -8.29 -8.30
N MET A 137 1.61 -8.00 -8.05
CA MET A 137 0.74 -7.38 -9.05
C MET A 137 1.05 -5.90 -9.29
N ILE A 138 1.41 -5.16 -8.25
CA ILE A 138 1.89 -3.78 -8.39
C ILE A 138 3.12 -3.74 -9.29
N LEU A 139 4.09 -4.62 -9.04
CA LEU A 139 5.28 -4.73 -9.87
C LEU A 139 4.92 -5.12 -11.30
N ALA A 140 4.07 -6.14 -11.48
CA ALA A 140 3.64 -6.59 -12.80
C ALA A 140 2.97 -5.46 -13.60
N PHE A 141 2.03 -4.72 -13.00
CA PHE A 141 1.36 -3.59 -13.64
C PHE A 141 2.32 -2.42 -13.90
N ALA A 142 3.23 -2.13 -12.98
CA ALA A 142 4.23 -1.09 -13.17
C ALA A 142 5.15 -1.43 -14.35
N LEU A 143 5.59 -2.68 -14.47
CA LEU A 143 6.43 -3.12 -15.58
C LEU A 143 5.67 -3.14 -16.90
N VAL A 144 4.44 -3.69 -16.94
CA VAL A 144 3.60 -3.67 -18.15
C VAL A 144 3.33 -2.24 -18.60
N GLY A 145 2.93 -1.35 -17.68
CA GLY A 145 2.70 0.06 -17.98
C GLY A 145 3.96 0.78 -18.45
N ALA A 146 5.11 0.52 -17.81
CA ALA A 146 6.38 1.11 -18.22
C ALA A 146 6.80 0.68 -19.62
N PHE A 147 6.73 -0.62 -19.94
CA PHE A 147 7.05 -1.10 -21.28
C PHE A 147 6.03 -0.66 -22.33
N TRP A 148 4.76 -0.50 -21.97
CA TRP A 148 3.76 0.10 -22.86
C TRP A 148 4.08 1.58 -23.19
N VAL A 149 4.49 2.36 -22.20
CA VAL A 149 4.96 3.74 -22.44
C VAL A 149 6.23 3.75 -23.28
N LEU A 150 7.17 2.84 -23.02
CA LEU A 150 8.40 2.72 -23.81
C LEU A 150 8.12 2.33 -25.26
N GLU A 151 7.13 1.48 -25.53
CA GLU A 151 6.67 1.15 -26.88
C GLU A 151 6.19 2.39 -27.63
N LEU A 152 5.45 3.26 -26.95
CA LEU A 152 4.95 4.51 -27.53
C LEU A 152 6.08 5.52 -27.81
N LEU A 153 7.09 5.57 -26.94
CA LEU A 153 8.25 6.48 -27.08
C LEU A 153 9.27 5.98 -28.12
N PHE A 154 9.43 4.66 -28.22
CA PHE A 154 10.46 3.99 -29.02
C PHE A 154 9.85 2.86 -29.86
N PRO A 155 8.96 3.19 -30.81
CA PRO A 155 8.31 2.17 -31.64
C PRO A 155 9.34 1.42 -32.48
N ASP A 156 9.17 0.10 -32.56
CA ASP A 156 9.98 -0.84 -33.36
C ASP A 156 11.50 -0.82 -33.07
N VAL A 157 11.91 -0.32 -31.89
CA VAL A 157 13.32 -0.31 -31.51
C VAL A 157 13.83 -1.73 -31.24
N ILE A 158 14.99 -2.01 -31.82
CA ILE A 158 15.71 -3.29 -31.74
C ILE A 158 17.15 -3.08 -31.26
N PHE A 159 17.66 -4.02 -30.48
CA PHE A 159 19.01 -3.99 -29.92
C PHE A 159 19.76 -5.28 -30.25
N ASP A 160 21.10 -5.22 -30.20
CA ASP A 160 21.91 -6.42 -30.16
C ASP A 160 21.73 -7.14 -28.81
N ARG A 161 22.09 -8.42 -28.75
CA ARG A 161 21.83 -9.26 -27.57
C ARG A 161 22.59 -8.80 -26.33
N PHE A 162 23.79 -8.22 -26.47
CA PHE A 162 24.57 -7.77 -25.33
C PHE A 162 23.93 -6.51 -24.73
N THR A 163 23.58 -5.53 -25.56
CA THR A 163 22.84 -4.35 -25.11
C THR A 163 21.48 -4.73 -24.49
N SER A 164 20.79 -5.70 -25.09
CA SER A 164 19.51 -6.22 -24.57
C SER A 164 19.66 -6.87 -23.19
N MET A 165 20.74 -7.61 -22.97
CA MET A 165 21.07 -8.18 -21.66
C MET A 165 21.30 -7.06 -20.63
N LEU A 166 22.08 -6.04 -20.96
CA LEU A 166 22.36 -4.92 -20.04
C LEU A 166 21.08 -4.17 -19.66
N LEU A 167 20.19 -3.92 -20.63
CA LEU A 167 18.89 -3.29 -20.38
C LEU A 167 18.01 -4.16 -19.47
N LEU A 168 17.95 -5.47 -19.72
CA LEU A 168 17.20 -6.39 -18.86
C LEU A 168 17.74 -6.42 -17.43
N VAL A 169 19.06 -6.46 -17.25
CA VAL A 169 19.70 -6.36 -15.93
C VAL A 169 19.32 -5.05 -15.24
N LEU A 170 19.36 -3.93 -15.95
CA LEU A 170 19.00 -2.62 -15.41
C LEU A 170 17.55 -2.60 -14.89
N PHE A 171 16.58 -3.00 -15.72
CA PHE A 171 15.17 -2.99 -15.32
C PHE A 171 14.87 -4.01 -14.21
N THR A 172 15.48 -5.20 -14.28
CA THR A 172 15.30 -6.25 -13.26
C THR A 172 15.91 -5.83 -11.92
N TYR A 173 17.05 -5.14 -11.92
CA TYR A 173 17.66 -4.57 -10.72
C TYR A 173 16.71 -3.61 -9.99
N PHE A 174 16.09 -2.67 -10.71
CA PHE A 174 15.14 -1.73 -10.11
C PHE A 174 13.87 -2.42 -9.62
N ALA A 175 13.37 -3.40 -10.37
CA ALA A 175 12.23 -4.23 -9.96
C ALA A 175 12.51 -4.97 -8.63
N ASP A 176 13.65 -5.67 -8.56
CA ASP A 176 14.08 -6.42 -7.40
C ASP A 176 14.37 -5.51 -6.19
N ALA A 177 15.02 -4.36 -6.42
CA ALA A 177 15.29 -3.36 -5.38
C ALA A 177 13.99 -2.78 -4.81
N PHE A 178 12.99 -2.51 -5.65
CA PHE A 178 11.65 -2.11 -5.23
C PHE A 178 11.01 -3.17 -4.33
N MET A 179 11.09 -4.46 -4.70
CA MET A 179 10.51 -5.55 -3.92
C MET A 179 11.19 -5.78 -2.57
N ILE A 180 12.53 -5.67 -2.51
CA ILE A 180 13.24 -5.72 -1.23
C ILE A 180 12.86 -4.51 -0.37
N SER A 181 12.87 -3.30 -0.94
CA SER A 181 12.48 -2.08 -0.21
C SER A 181 11.06 -2.20 0.35
N ALA A 182 10.13 -2.71 -0.45
CA ALA A 182 8.78 -3.01 -0.01
C ALA A 182 8.80 -3.96 1.19
N ALA A 183 9.42 -5.14 1.07
CA ALA A 183 9.49 -6.13 2.15
C ALA A 183 10.05 -5.56 3.48
N LEU A 184 11.01 -4.63 3.38
CA LEU A 184 11.69 -4.01 4.50
C LEU A 184 10.90 -2.85 5.15
N THR A 185 10.08 -2.12 4.38
CA THR A 185 9.48 -0.84 4.80
C THR A 185 7.95 -0.84 4.90
N ILE A 186 7.26 -1.97 4.67
CA ILE A 186 5.80 -2.01 4.81
C ILE A 186 5.43 -1.54 6.22
N ASN A 187 4.52 -0.57 6.25
CA ASN A 187 3.79 -0.14 7.43
C ASN A 187 2.35 0.23 7.03
N ALA A 188 1.53 0.70 7.97
CA ALA A 188 0.14 1.09 7.70
C ALA A 188 0.01 2.18 6.63
N ARG A 189 0.92 3.16 6.69
CA ARG A 189 0.97 4.28 5.73
C ARG A 189 1.36 3.79 4.34
N SER A 190 2.36 2.90 4.25
CA SER A 190 2.75 2.27 2.99
C SER A 190 1.57 1.49 2.40
N LEU A 191 0.84 0.71 3.21
CA LEU A 191 -0.30 -0.09 2.73
C LEU A 191 -1.45 0.78 2.19
N SER A 192 -1.74 1.91 2.85
CA SER A 192 -2.74 2.89 2.37
C SER A 192 -2.29 3.60 1.08
N THR A 193 -0.99 3.89 0.98
CA THR A 193 -0.39 4.49 -0.23
C THR A 193 -0.49 3.52 -1.40
N ILE A 194 -0.15 2.26 -1.15
CA ILE A 194 -0.25 1.18 -2.12
C ILE A 194 -1.68 0.99 -2.62
N LEU A 195 -2.66 0.94 -1.70
CA LEU A 195 -4.08 0.88 -2.06
C LEU A 195 -4.47 2.02 -3.00
N THR A 196 -4.02 3.25 -2.70
CA THR A 196 -4.30 4.43 -3.51
C THR A 196 -3.65 4.34 -4.90
N VAL A 197 -2.39 3.92 -4.97
CA VAL A 197 -1.68 3.77 -6.25
C VAL A 197 -2.35 2.71 -7.11
N VAL A 198 -2.60 1.52 -6.56
CA VAL A 198 -3.23 0.39 -7.28
C VAL A 198 -4.57 0.79 -7.88
N ILE A 199 -5.46 1.40 -7.07
CA ILE A 199 -6.79 1.73 -7.55
C ILE A 199 -6.75 2.83 -8.62
N VAL A 200 -5.95 3.87 -8.41
CA VAL A 200 -5.87 5.01 -9.34
C VAL A 200 -5.22 4.57 -10.63
N SER A 201 -4.06 3.92 -10.57
CA SER A 201 -3.36 3.46 -11.77
C SER A 201 -4.16 2.41 -12.53
N GLY A 202 -4.75 1.44 -11.83
CA GLY A 202 -5.52 0.37 -12.46
C GLY A 202 -6.78 0.88 -13.16
N CYS A 203 -7.50 1.82 -12.56
CA CYS A 203 -8.64 2.49 -13.19
C CYS A 203 -8.20 3.31 -14.42
N VAL A 204 -7.16 4.14 -14.29
CA VAL A 204 -6.68 4.98 -15.41
C VAL A 204 -6.17 4.14 -16.58
N ILE A 205 -5.42 3.06 -16.32
CA ILE A 205 -4.94 2.15 -17.36
C ILE A 205 -6.12 1.47 -18.06
N SER A 206 -7.11 1.00 -17.32
CA SER A 206 -8.31 0.36 -17.89
C SER A 206 -9.10 1.33 -18.77
N MET A 207 -9.24 2.60 -18.33
CA MET A 207 -9.88 3.67 -19.10
C MET A 207 -9.12 4.00 -20.38
N ALA A 208 -7.78 4.08 -20.31
CA ALA A 208 -6.93 4.38 -21.47
C ALA A 208 -6.97 3.24 -22.48
N ALA A 209 -6.87 1.99 -22.02
CA ALA A 209 -6.92 0.80 -22.86
C ALA A 209 -8.26 0.64 -23.60
N ASN A 210 -9.35 1.16 -23.05
CA ASN A 210 -10.68 1.07 -23.64
C ASN A 210 -11.09 2.31 -24.45
N GLY A 211 -10.16 3.21 -24.77
CA GLY A 211 -10.47 4.47 -25.43
C GLY A 211 -11.24 4.32 -26.75
N GLN A 212 -10.87 3.32 -27.57
CA GLN A 212 -11.54 3.06 -28.85
C GLN A 212 -12.97 2.51 -28.68
N ARG A 213 -13.26 1.87 -27.55
CA ARG A 213 -14.58 1.32 -27.21
C ARG A 213 -15.54 2.37 -26.67
N ARG A 214 -15.11 3.64 -26.56
CA ARG A 214 -15.92 4.76 -26.04
C ARG A 214 -16.62 4.43 -24.73
N TRP A 215 -15.91 3.75 -23.82
CA TRP A 215 -16.44 3.29 -22.53
C TRP A 215 -17.19 4.39 -21.77
N TRP A 216 -16.75 5.65 -21.91
CA TRP A 216 -17.35 6.83 -21.29
C TRP A 216 -18.77 7.17 -21.76
N GLN A 217 -19.25 6.53 -22.83
CA GLN A 217 -20.64 6.66 -23.31
C GLN A 217 -21.57 5.62 -22.66
N HIS A 218 -21.01 4.61 -21.99
CA HIS A 218 -21.75 3.55 -21.32
C HIS A 218 -21.82 3.83 -19.81
N ASN A 219 -20.80 3.38 -19.09
CA ASN A 219 -20.65 3.50 -17.64
C ASN A 219 -19.21 3.10 -17.27
N LEU A 220 -18.80 3.38 -16.03
CA LEU A 220 -17.52 2.95 -15.47
C LEU A 220 -17.46 1.42 -15.37
N SER A 221 -18.57 0.76 -15.03
CA SER A 221 -18.64 -0.70 -14.90
C SER A 221 -18.45 -1.45 -16.23
N PHE A 222 -18.61 -0.78 -17.37
CA PHE A 222 -18.31 -1.29 -18.71
C PHE A 222 -16.89 -1.85 -18.79
N LEU A 223 -15.93 -1.19 -18.13
CA LEU A 223 -14.52 -1.57 -18.12
C LEU A 223 -14.27 -2.99 -17.59
N GLY A 224 -15.21 -3.54 -16.82
CA GLY A 224 -15.16 -4.92 -16.31
C GLY A 224 -15.88 -5.96 -17.18
N THR A 225 -16.63 -5.54 -18.20
CA THR A 225 -17.50 -6.42 -18.99
C THR A 225 -16.76 -7.17 -20.10
N HIS A 226 -17.36 -8.24 -20.64
CA HIS A 226 -16.83 -8.96 -21.80
C HIS A 226 -16.73 -8.09 -23.07
N ALA A 227 -17.42 -6.95 -23.12
CA ALA A 227 -17.36 -6.01 -24.23
C ALA A 227 -16.14 -5.08 -24.16
N ALA A 228 -15.45 -5.00 -23.01
CA ALA A 228 -14.25 -4.20 -22.83
C ALA A 228 -12.99 -4.96 -23.27
N GLU A 229 -12.02 -4.21 -23.78
CA GLU A 229 -10.68 -4.70 -24.05
C GLU A 229 -9.93 -4.87 -22.73
N ASN A 230 -9.37 -6.07 -22.53
CA ASN A 230 -8.63 -6.42 -21.32
C ASN A 230 -9.42 -6.20 -20.02
N ALA A 231 -10.71 -6.53 -20.00
CA ALA A 231 -11.61 -6.35 -18.86
C ALA A 231 -11.09 -6.88 -17.52
N TRP A 232 -10.22 -7.89 -17.58
CA TRP A 232 -9.54 -8.45 -16.41
C TRP A 232 -8.71 -7.41 -15.64
N GLN A 233 -8.17 -6.37 -16.30
CA GLN A 233 -7.36 -5.33 -15.65
C GLN A 233 -8.19 -4.52 -14.63
N PHE A 234 -9.37 -4.08 -15.04
CA PHE A 234 -10.29 -3.32 -14.18
C PHE A 234 -10.80 -4.20 -13.03
N ASN A 235 -11.29 -5.40 -13.34
CA ASN A 235 -11.84 -6.32 -12.34
C ASN A 235 -10.78 -6.74 -11.31
N LEU A 236 -9.56 -7.07 -11.76
CA LEU A 236 -8.46 -7.43 -10.87
C LEU A 236 -8.04 -6.25 -10.00
N THR A 237 -8.08 -5.02 -10.53
CA THR A 237 -7.82 -3.80 -9.75
C THR A 237 -8.80 -3.66 -8.58
N LEU A 238 -10.10 -3.89 -8.79
CA LEU A 238 -11.12 -3.84 -7.73
C LEU A 238 -10.94 -4.96 -6.70
N ILE A 239 -10.82 -6.20 -7.16
CA ILE A 239 -10.61 -7.38 -6.31
C ILE A 239 -9.38 -7.19 -5.43
N PHE A 240 -8.31 -6.67 -6.02
CA PHE A 240 -7.06 -6.54 -5.31
C PHE A 240 -7.04 -5.38 -4.32
N SER A 241 -7.66 -4.27 -4.68
CA SER A 241 -7.87 -3.14 -3.77
C SER A 241 -8.72 -3.56 -2.56
N ALA A 242 -9.75 -4.39 -2.77
CA ALA A 242 -10.53 -4.99 -1.70
C ALA A 242 -9.68 -5.86 -0.75
N LEU A 243 -8.83 -6.72 -1.29
CA LEU A 243 -7.92 -7.54 -0.48
C LEU A 243 -6.95 -6.69 0.34
N LEU A 244 -6.39 -5.63 -0.25
CA LEU A 244 -5.55 -4.66 0.46
C LEU A 244 -6.31 -3.94 1.57
N MET A 245 -7.56 -3.54 1.32
CA MET A 245 -8.42 -2.95 2.34
C MET A 245 -8.64 -3.92 3.51
N VAL A 246 -8.93 -5.20 3.25
CA VAL A 246 -9.09 -6.21 4.30
C VAL A 246 -7.83 -6.32 5.17
N VAL A 247 -6.65 -6.37 4.56
CA VAL A 247 -5.37 -6.40 5.29
C VAL A 247 -5.17 -5.14 6.13
N LEU A 248 -5.46 -3.96 5.56
CA LEU A 248 -5.33 -2.68 6.24
C LEU A 248 -6.28 -2.58 7.43
N ILE A 249 -7.54 -2.98 7.25
CA ILE A 249 -8.55 -3.03 8.31
C ILE A 249 -8.08 -3.97 9.43
N ASP A 250 -7.66 -5.20 9.10
CA ASP A 250 -7.22 -6.16 10.12
C ASP A 250 -6.04 -5.60 10.92
N TYR A 251 -5.01 -5.06 10.24
CA TYR A 251 -3.87 -4.43 10.89
C TYR A 251 -4.28 -3.25 11.79
N LEU A 252 -5.10 -2.33 11.28
CA LEU A 252 -5.52 -1.13 12.01
C LEU A 252 -6.29 -1.51 13.26
N PHE A 253 -7.24 -2.44 13.18
CA PHE A 253 -8.06 -2.81 14.34
C PHE A 253 -7.31 -3.66 15.36
N VAL A 254 -6.35 -4.47 14.93
CA VAL A 254 -5.45 -5.17 15.86
C VAL A 254 -4.61 -4.17 16.64
N SER A 255 -4.05 -3.18 15.94
CA SER A 255 -3.22 -2.15 16.57
C SER A 255 -4.05 -1.21 17.45
N LEU A 256 -5.22 -0.79 16.98
CA LEU A 256 -6.16 0.08 17.69
C LEU A 256 -6.66 -0.56 18.98
N SER A 257 -6.89 -1.88 18.99
CA SER A 257 -7.36 -2.62 20.17
C SER A 257 -6.41 -2.61 21.37
N ARG A 258 -5.16 -2.17 21.17
CA ARG A 258 -4.16 -1.99 22.24
C ARG A 258 -4.29 -0.66 22.97
N ILE A 259 -4.83 0.34 22.29
CA ILE A 259 -5.00 1.71 22.80
C ILE A 259 -6.44 1.90 23.25
N TYR A 260 -7.39 1.45 22.44
CA TYR A 260 -8.82 1.51 22.72
C TYR A 260 -9.37 0.11 23.03
N PRO A 261 -10.15 -0.06 24.10
CA PRO A 261 -10.75 -1.34 24.41
C PRO A 261 -11.70 -1.79 23.30
N ARG A 262 -11.78 -3.10 23.09
CA ARG A 262 -12.69 -3.70 22.10
C ARG A 262 -14.13 -3.52 22.57
N THR A 263 -14.82 -2.54 22.00
CA THR A 263 -16.22 -2.25 22.30
C THR A 263 -17.12 -2.65 21.12
N TRP A 264 -18.43 -2.56 21.30
CA TRP A 264 -19.38 -2.75 20.21
C TRP A 264 -19.14 -1.74 19.08
N ARG A 265 -18.80 -0.48 19.42
CA ARG A 265 -18.55 0.61 18.46
C ARG A 265 -17.41 0.26 17.49
N THR A 266 -16.25 -0.10 18.05
CA THR A 266 -15.07 -0.47 17.25
C THR A 266 -15.29 -1.78 16.48
N SER A 267 -16.05 -2.72 17.07
CA SER A 267 -16.34 -4.00 16.40
C SER A 267 -17.28 -3.81 15.20
N THR A 268 -18.33 -3.00 15.35
CA THR A 268 -19.24 -2.64 14.26
C THR A 268 -18.52 -1.87 13.16
N LEU A 269 -17.64 -0.91 13.51
CA LEU A 269 -16.83 -0.19 12.51
C LEU A 269 -15.96 -1.15 11.68
N ARG A 270 -15.27 -2.09 12.36
CA ARG A 270 -14.46 -3.12 11.71
C ARG A 270 -15.29 -3.98 10.75
N ILE A 271 -16.47 -4.41 11.19
CA ILE A 271 -17.37 -5.25 10.38
C ILE A 271 -17.83 -4.48 9.15
N LEU A 272 -18.35 -3.25 9.31
CA LEU A 272 -18.81 -2.43 8.19
C LEU A 272 -17.70 -2.16 7.17
N LEU A 273 -16.49 -1.83 7.64
CA LEU A 273 -15.34 -1.63 6.74
C LEU A 273 -14.95 -2.93 6.02
N THR A 274 -14.98 -4.06 6.72
CA THR A 274 -14.66 -5.36 6.11
C THR A 274 -15.70 -5.76 5.07
N LEU A 275 -16.99 -5.57 5.37
CA LEU A 275 -18.07 -5.77 4.41
C LEU A 275 -17.91 -4.85 3.20
N THR A 276 -17.61 -3.58 3.41
CA THR A 276 -17.35 -2.61 2.32
C THR A 276 -16.19 -3.08 1.43
N ALA A 277 -15.10 -3.57 2.02
CA ALA A 277 -13.98 -4.11 1.25
C ALA A 277 -14.39 -5.36 0.45
N VAL A 278 -15.07 -6.31 1.07
CA VAL A 278 -15.53 -7.55 0.40
C VAL A 278 -16.49 -7.22 -0.75
N ASP A 279 -17.44 -6.33 -0.51
CA ASP A 279 -18.45 -5.90 -1.49
C ASP A 279 -17.80 -5.15 -2.66
N PHE A 280 -16.80 -4.31 -2.37
CA PHE A 280 -15.98 -3.65 -3.38
C PHE A 280 -15.25 -4.66 -4.30
N GLY A 281 -14.72 -5.74 -3.71
CA GLY A 281 -14.11 -6.83 -4.48
C GLY A 281 -15.15 -7.61 -5.29
N ALA A 282 -16.35 -7.81 -4.73
CA ALA A 282 -17.45 -8.47 -5.39
C ALA A 282 -17.92 -7.72 -6.65
N VAL A 283 -17.85 -6.37 -6.68
CA VAL A 283 -18.12 -5.58 -7.91
C VAL A 283 -17.19 -6.01 -9.05
N GLY A 284 -15.92 -6.34 -8.76
CA GLY A 284 -14.97 -6.85 -9.75
C GLY A 284 -15.16 -8.33 -10.09
N ILE A 285 -15.66 -9.15 -9.14
CA ILE A 285 -15.94 -10.58 -9.38
C ILE A 285 -17.19 -10.78 -10.23
N PHE A 286 -18.18 -9.90 -10.09
CA PHE A 286 -19.43 -9.92 -10.82
C PHE A 286 -19.53 -8.69 -11.71
N PRO A 287 -18.86 -8.66 -12.87
CA PRO A 287 -18.95 -7.51 -13.76
C PRO A 287 -20.36 -7.37 -14.34
N ASN A 288 -20.66 -6.17 -14.85
CA ASN A 288 -21.98 -5.84 -15.39
C ASN A 288 -22.26 -6.47 -16.78
N ASN A 289 -22.04 -7.77 -16.88
CA ASN A 289 -22.41 -8.58 -18.04
C ASN A 289 -23.89 -8.95 -17.96
N LEU A 290 -24.54 -9.17 -19.10
CA LEU A 290 -25.96 -9.54 -19.18
C LEU A 290 -26.35 -10.69 -18.23
N THR A 291 -25.51 -11.71 -18.10
CA THR A 291 -25.74 -12.87 -17.22
C THR A 291 -25.72 -12.53 -15.73
N PHE A 292 -24.90 -11.56 -15.32
CA PHE A 292 -24.67 -11.20 -13.92
C PHE A 292 -25.19 -9.81 -13.56
N HIS A 293 -25.92 -9.13 -14.44
CA HIS A 293 -26.39 -7.75 -14.25
C HIS A 293 -27.14 -7.56 -12.94
N TRP A 294 -28.08 -8.46 -12.62
CA TRP A 294 -28.85 -8.39 -11.38
C TRP A 294 -27.96 -8.47 -10.12
N LEU A 295 -26.92 -9.32 -10.17
CA LEU A 295 -26.00 -9.53 -9.06
C LEU A 295 -25.03 -8.36 -8.95
N HIS A 296 -24.57 -7.82 -10.08
CA HIS A 296 -23.77 -6.60 -10.13
C HIS A 296 -24.52 -5.43 -9.51
N ASP A 297 -25.79 -5.21 -9.88
CA ASP A 297 -26.61 -4.13 -9.33
C ASP A 297 -26.84 -4.29 -7.82
N LEU A 298 -27.05 -5.52 -7.36
CA LEU A 298 -27.22 -5.82 -5.94
C LEU A 298 -25.95 -5.47 -5.14
N VAL A 299 -24.79 -5.91 -5.62
CA VAL A 299 -23.49 -5.66 -4.99
C VAL A 299 -23.12 -4.18 -5.06
N ALA A 300 -23.31 -3.52 -6.21
CA ALA A 300 -23.06 -2.09 -6.36
C ALA A 300 -23.99 -1.25 -5.45
N GLY A 301 -25.27 -1.63 -5.32
CA GLY A 301 -26.21 -1.00 -4.39
C GLY A 301 -25.86 -1.26 -2.91
N GLY A 302 -25.35 -2.46 -2.61
CA GLY A 302 -24.79 -2.81 -1.31
C GLY A 302 -23.65 -1.88 -0.91
N LEU A 303 -22.75 -1.58 -1.85
CA LEU A 303 -21.56 -0.78 -1.59
C LEU A 303 -21.93 0.65 -1.22
N VAL A 304 -22.90 1.23 -1.95
CA VAL A 304 -23.47 2.55 -1.63
C VAL A 304 -24.13 2.53 -0.25
N THR A 305 -24.90 1.49 0.07
CA THR A 305 -25.58 1.35 1.37
C THR A 305 -24.58 1.28 2.52
N LEU A 306 -23.53 0.46 2.39
CA LEU A 306 -22.47 0.32 3.39
C LEU A 306 -21.70 1.62 3.59
N LEU A 307 -21.39 2.35 2.51
CA LEU A 307 -20.76 3.66 2.59
C LEU A 307 -21.62 4.69 3.33
N VAL A 308 -22.93 4.74 3.05
CA VAL A 308 -23.85 5.64 3.77
C VAL A 308 -23.89 5.29 5.26
N LEU A 309 -24.00 4.00 5.59
CA LEU A 309 -23.97 3.53 6.98
C LEU A 309 -22.66 3.91 7.69
N LEU A 310 -21.53 3.82 6.99
CA LEU A 310 -20.22 4.22 7.52
C LEU A 310 -20.13 5.75 7.73
N ILE A 311 -20.54 6.56 6.76
CA ILE A 311 -20.52 8.03 6.83
C ILE A 311 -21.39 8.52 7.99
N VAL A 312 -22.64 8.04 8.05
CA VAL A 312 -23.59 8.40 9.11
C VAL A 312 -23.11 7.85 10.46
N GLY A 313 -22.62 6.61 10.46
CA GLY A 313 -22.16 5.87 11.63
C GLY A 313 -20.92 6.45 12.30
N VAL A 314 -20.10 7.22 11.58
CA VAL A 314 -18.77 7.65 12.06
C VAL A 314 -18.81 8.41 13.38
N ARG A 315 -19.90 9.15 13.66
CA ARG A 315 -20.14 9.86 14.92
C ARG A 315 -20.17 8.95 16.14
N TRP A 316 -20.69 7.74 15.99
CA TRP A 316 -20.86 6.79 17.09
C TRP A 316 -19.81 5.69 17.07
N LEU A 317 -19.33 5.32 15.88
CA LEU A 317 -18.47 4.16 15.68
C LEU A 317 -16.97 4.47 15.79
N LEU A 318 -16.54 5.66 15.34
CA LEU A 318 -15.12 6.03 15.35
C LEU A 318 -14.70 6.59 16.73
N PRO A 319 -13.67 6.01 17.38
CA PRO A 319 -13.13 6.57 18.62
C PRO A 319 -12.46 7.93 18.38
N ALA A 320 -12.53 8.82 19.37
CA ALA A 320 -11.89 10.14 19.35
C ALA A 320 -12.12 10.94 18.06
N VAL A 321 -13.38 10.96 17.58
CA VAL A 321 -13.76 11.68 16.37
C VAL A 321 -13.65 13.20 16.58
N THR A 322 -13.01 13.90 15.63
CA THR A 322 -12.93 15.36 15.63
C THR A 322 -14.13 15.98 14.94
N LYS A 323 -14.49 17.21 15.33
CA LYS A 323 -15.58 17.96 14.68
C LYS A 323 -15.30 18.19 13.20
N ASP A 324 -14.05 18.49 12.85
CA ASP A 324 -13.65 18.74 11.46
C ASP A 324 -13.88 17.51 10.57
N PHE A 325 -13.52 16.33 11.07
CA PHE A 325 -13.72 15.09 10.33
C PHE A 325 -15.20 14.73 10.19
N LEU A 326 -16.03 15.06 11.20
CA LEU A 326 -17.49 14.88 11.10
C LEU A 326 -18.11 15.78 10.03
N TRP A 327 -17.77 17.07 10.04
CA TRP A 327 -18.27 18.01 9.04
C TRP A 327 -17.86 17.60 7.63
N LEU A 328 -16.60 17.18 7.46
CA LEU A 328 -16.12 16.66 6.18
C LEU A 328 -16.89 15.42 5.75
N SER A 329 -17.10 14.45 6.65
CA SER A 329 -17.81 13.21 6.35
C SER A 329 -19.26 13.47 5.93
N TYR A 330 -19.97 14.34 6.65
CA TYR A 330 -21.34 14.71 6.29
C TYR A 330 -21.41 15.57 5.03
N GLY A 331 -20.41 16.44 4.80
CA GLY A 331 -20.26 17.17 3.55
C GLY A 331 -20.12 16.22 2.35
N VAL A 332 -19.24 15.22 2.46
CA VAL A 332 -19.12 14.14 1.46
C VAL A 332 -20.45 13.43 1.24
N GLY A 333 -21.14 13.05 2.33
CA GLY A 333 -22.46 12.41 2.24
C GLY A 333 -23.49 13.27 1.50
N VAL A 334 -23.55 14.58 1.78
CA VAL A 334 -24.42 15.52 1.08
C VAL A 334 -24.07 15.62 -0.40
N VAL A 335 -22.78 15.74 -0.75
CA VAL A 335 -22.34 15.80 -2.16
C VAL A 335 -22.75 14.52 -2.90
N LEU A 336 -22.55 13.34 -2.30
CA LEU A 336 -22.97 12.07 -2.90
C LEU A 336 -24.49 11.99 -3.09
N LEU A 337 -25.28 12.48 -2.13
CA LEU A 337 -26.74 12.57 -2.28
C LEU A 337 -27.14 13.52 -3.41
N LEU A 338 -26.52 14.70 -3.49
CA LEU A 338 -26.76 15.66 -4.57
C LEU A 338 -26.42 15.07 -5.94
N LEU A 339 -25.30 14.34 -6.06
CA LEU A 339 -24.94 13.63 -7.28
C LEU A 339 -25.98 12.57 -7.66
N ASN A 340 -26.44 11.76 -6.69
CA ASN A 340 -27.44 10.73 -6.94
C ASN A 340 -28.81 11.31 -7.36
N PHE A 341 -29.30 12.32 -6.64
CA PHE A 341 -30.57 12.97 -6.99
C PHE A 341 -30.49 13.79 -8.27
N GLY A 342 -29.36 14.47 -8.48
CA GLY A 342 -29.00 15.13 -9.73
C GLY A 342 -29.18 14.19 -10.92
N PHE A 343 -28.49 13.05 -10.87
CA PHE A 343 -28.55 12.04 -11.92
C PHE A 343 -29.97 11.47 -12.09
N ARG A 344 -30.63 11.04 -11.00
CA ARG A 344 -31.93 10.37 -11.09
C ARG A 344 -33.08 11.25 -11.53
N TRP A 345 -33.10 12.53 -11.13
CA TRP A 345 -34.22 13.44 -11.41
C TRP A 345 -33.97 14.34 -12.61
N PHE A 346 -32.73 14.79 -12.80
CA PHE A 346 -32.39 15.76 -13.84
C PHE A 346 -31.56 15.16 -14.97
N GLY A 347 -31.12 13.90 -14.86
CA GLY A 347 -30.21 13.27 -15.82
C GLY A 347 -28.81 13.91 -15.84
N TYR A 348 -28.46 14.70 -14.81
CA TYR A 348 -27.21 15.44 -14.72
C TYR A 348 -26.51 15.18 -13.37
N PRO A 349 -25.22 14.79 -13.36
CA PRO A 349 -24.34 14.57 -14.51
C PRO A 349 -24.71 13.30 -15.28
N SER A 350 -24.08 13.03 -16.43
CA SER A 350 -24.27 11.76 -17.15
C SER A 350 -23.94 10.56 -16.25
N LEU A 351 -24.49 9.36 -16.55
CA LEU A 351 -24.26 8.16 -15.74
C LEU A 351 -22.78 7.90 -15.46
N THR A 352 -21.95 7.93 -16.50
CA THR A 352 -20.50 7.73 -16.36
C THR A 352 -19.86 8.81 -15.47
N ALA A 353 -20.23 10.07 -15.65
CA ALA A 353 -19.68 11.17 -14.85
C ALA A 353 -20.14 11.07 -13.39
N PHE A 354 -21.39 10.66 -13.14
CA PHE A 354 -21.90 10.35 -11.80
C PHE A 354 -21.06 9.24 -11.16
N GLU A 355 -20.83 8.12 -11.85
CA GLU A 355 -20.09 6.98 -11.32
C GLU A 355 -18.63 7.30 -11.01
N ILE A 356 -17.92 8.02 -11.90
CA ILE A 356 -16.52 8.44 -11.66
C ILE A 356 -16.44 9.35 -10.43
N GLN A 357 -17.34 10.35 -10.32
CA GLN A 357 -17.35 11.28 -9.19
C GLN A 357 -17.72 10.56 -7.89
N ALA A 358 -18.78 9.75 -7.90
CA ALA A 358 -19.23 8.99 -6.74
C ALA A 358 -18.13 8.03 -6.26
N PHE A 359 -17.46 7.34 -7.19
CA PHE A 359 -16.32 6.47 -6.90
C PHE A 359 -15.16 7.26 -6.28
N ALA A 360 -14.71 8.34 -6.92
CA ALA A 360 -13.55 9.13 -6.46
C ALA A 360 -13.81 9.77 -5.08
N ILE A 361 -14.99 10.34 -4.87
CA ILE A 361 -15.38 10.98 -3.62
C ILE A 361 -15.53 9.93 -2.50
N SER A 362 -16.23 8.83 -2.76
CA SER A 362 -16.46 7.79 -1.76
C SER A 362 -15.16 7.09 -1.36
N PHE A 363 -14.33 6.75 -2.35
CA PHE A 363 -13.04 6.10 -2.11
C PHE A 363 -12.05 7.06 -1.45
N GLY A 364 -12.03 8.33 -1.86
CA GLY A 364 -11.27 9.38 -1.20
C GLY A 364 -11.64 9.51 0.28
N TRP A 365 -12.93 9.48 0.60
CA TRP A 365 -13.41 9.48 1.98
C TRP A 365 -12.98 8.24 2.77
N LEU A 366 -13.02 7.04 2.17
CA LEU A 366 -12.50 5.82 2.80
C LEU A 366 -11.01 5.93 3.12
N LEU A 367 -10.20 6.47 2.20
CA LEU A 367 -8.77 6.71 2.43
C LEU A 367 -8.54 7.71 3.57
N MET A 368 -9.35 8.76 3.67
CA MET A 368 -9.30 9.71 4.78
C MET A 368 -9.67 9.05 6.12
N LEU A 369 -10.68 8.18 6.12
CA LEU A 369 -11.05 7.40 7.31
C LEU A 369 -9.91 6.47 7.75
N PHE A 370 -9.25 5.78 6.81
CA PHE A 370 -8.07 4.98 7.11
C PHE A 370 -6.91 5.84 7.63
N SER A 371 -6.68 7.01 7.07
CA SER A 371 -5.68 7.96 7.55
C SER A 371 -5.97 8.40 8.99
N ARG A 372 -7.25 8.66 9.32
CA ARG A 372 -7.66 9.00 10.69
C ARG A 372 -7.44 7.82 11.65
N LEU A 373 -7.80 6.60 11.26
CA LEU A 373 -7.53 5.39 12.05
C LEU A 373 -6.02 5.16 12.24
N GLN A 374 -5.21 5.43 11.22
CA GLN A 374 -3.74 5.38 11.33
C GLN A 374 -3.22 6.42 12.31
N ALA A 375 -3.74 7.64 12.31
CA ALA A 375 -3.33 8.68 13.26
C ALA A 375 -3.61 8.27 14.72
N LEU A 376 -4.71 7.56 14.97
CA LEU A 376 -5.03 7.02 16.30
C LEU A 376 -4.14 5.84 16.72
N VAL A 377 -3.48 5.17 15.76
CA VAL A 377 -2.60 4.02 16.01
C VAL A 377 -1.13 4.44 16.07
N ASN A 378 -0.74 5.44 15.28
CA ASN A 378 0.62 5.94 15.12
C ASN A 378 0.94 7.10 16.07
N GLU A 379 0.40 7.09 17.29
CA GLU A 379 1.07 7.82 18.37
C GLU A 379 2.40 7.08 18.63
N ASP A 380 3.41 7.44 17.84
CA ASP A 380 4.79 7.04 18.07
C ASP A 380 5.12 7.33 19.54
N PRO A 381 5.81 6.43 20.25
CA PRO A 381 6.35 6.79 21.55
C PRO A 381 7.23 8.00 21.33
N GLU A 382 6.86 9.14 21.92
CA GLU A 382 7.61 10.38 21.83
C GLU A 382 9.04 10.09 22.26
N PHE A 383 9.93 10.05 21.28
CA PHE A 383 11.32 9.73 21.51
C PHE A 383 12.03 11.01 21.95
N LEU A 384 11.94 11.29 23.25
CA LEU A 384 12.65 12.41 23.85
C LEU A 384 14.14 12.05 23.93
N THR A 385 14.96 12.83 23.23
CA THR A 385 16.42 12.73 23.37
C THR A 385 16.80 13.34 24.71
N ILE A 386 17.37 12.53 25.59
CA ILE A 386 17.82 12.99 26.91
C ILE A 386 19.31 13.31 26.83
N LYS A 387 19.71 14.47 27.35
CA LYS A 387 21.11 14.77 27.67
C LYS A 387 21.42 14.31 29.09
N LEU A 388 22.51 13.56 29.24
CA LEU A 388 23.04 13.21 30.55
C LEU A 388 23.73 14.45 31.15
N GLU A 389 23.18 15.00 32.23
CA GLU A 389 23.85 15.99 33.07
C GLU A 389 24.27 15.33 34.38
N GLN A 390 25.53 15.47 34.75
CA GLN A 390 26.03 14.99 36.03
C GLN A 390 26.09 16.16 37.02
N GLU A 391 25.43 16.02 38.16
CA GLU A 391 25.78 16.83 39.33
C GLU A 391 27.15 16.37 39.83
N SER A 392 28.16 17.23 39.63
CA SER A 392 29.42 17.10 40.34
C SER A 392 29.13 17.39 41.80
N THR A 393 29.11 16.36 42.63
CA THR A 393 29.46 16.51 44.04
C THR A 393 30.93 16.87 44.10
N ALA A 394 31.23 18.15 43.87
CA ALA A 394 32.48 18.74 44.32
C ALA A 394 32.56 18.50 45.83
N GLY A 395 33.64 17.86 46.25
CA GLY A 395 33.84 17.39 47.61
C GLY A 395 33.74 18.49 48.66
N GLN A 396 33.40 18.04 49.87
CA GLN A 396 33.96 18.60 51.09
C GLN A 396 35.49 18.57 51.05
#